data_AF-A0A521DNU2-F1
#
_entry.id   AF-A0A521DNU2-F1
#
_cell.length_a   1.000
_cell.length_b   1.000
_cell.length_c   1.000
_cell.angle_alpha   90.00
_cell.angle_beta   90.00
_cell.angle_gamma   90.00
#
_symmetry.space_group_name_H-M   'P 1'
#
loop_
_entity.id
_entity.type
_entity.pdbx_description
1 polymer ?
#
loop_
_entity_poly.entity_id
_entity_poly.type
_entity_poly.pdbx_seq_one_letter_code
_entity_poly.pdbx_strand_id
1 'polypeptide(L)'
;MKTFTNFLFSIVMLLGFSMGVMGQDILLDDDFESGNLNNWTDAASDWEASTTSPLNGTYSLKHALDRVESESTIYTSITASDLSTKVTIWQLNLKNGSWDPSGGNDFSFVLMADESDPSSETLNGYVVGINFSGTDDLLTLWKITGGSASSLITTEFDWGSGDLVGIKVERSSSGDWQLFYDNDGDFDNLTLGGSATDTDHSTFLYSSIFFDYTSTRAGELWIDDILIQQNDETVKGEPADYPSTLSATGSIKSVNLSWTDASSSPTPDGYLIKASDTGFGTITDPADTNPEAEDTDISDGIAALNVLQGAEEVSFSG
;
A
#
# COMPACT_ATOMS: atom_id res chain seq x y z
N MET A 1 7.01 39.85 -36.87
CA MET A 1 7.66 38.54 -37.09
C MET A 1 8.84 38.50 -36.12
N LYS A 2 8.62 37.98 -34.90
CA LYS A 2 9.68 37.93 -33.87
C LYS A 2 10.77 36.98 -34.38
N THR A 3 11.97 37.50 -34.63
CA THR A 3 13.14 36.72 -35.03
C THR A 3 13.92 36.45 -33.75
N PHE A 4 13.91 35.20 -33.27
CA PHE A 4 14.62 34.79 -32.06
C PHE A 4 16.13 34.79 -32.32
N THR A 5 16.78 35.94 -32.19
CA THR A 5 18.18 36.09 -32.65
C THR A 5 19.20 36.20 -31.53
N ASN A 6 18.82 36.31 -30.26
CA ASN A 6 19.75 36.25 -29.12
C ASN A 6 18.97 35.99 -27.82
N PHE A 7 19.11 34.81 -27.24
CA PHE A 7 18.70 34.56 -25.85
C PHE A 7 19.91 34.03 -25.08
N LEU A 8 20.36 34.80 -24.08
CA LEU A 8 21.17 34.25 -22.98
C LEU A 8 20.21 33.44 -22.10
N PHE A 9 20.36 32.12 -22.10
CA PHE A 9 19.71 31.25 -21.12
C PHE A 9 20.65 31.07 -19.92
N SER A 10 20.20 31.52 -18.74
CA SER A 10 20.72 31.03 -17.46
C SER A 10 19.94 29.76 -17.09
N ILE A 11 20.60 28.82 -16.40
CA ILE A 11 20.10 27.48 -16.12
C ILE A 11 19.73 27.34 -14.63
N VAL A 12 18.50 26.85 -14.43
CA VAL A 12 17.95 25.84 -13.50
C VAL A 12 18.58 25.69 -12.09
N MET A 13 17.71 25.80 -11.08
CA MET A 13 17.92 25.31 -9.72
C MET A 13 17.35 23.88 -9.63
N LEU A 14 18.17 22.92 -9.21
CA LEU A 14 17.74 21.57 -8.86
C LEU A 14 18.01 21.36 -7.37
N LEU A 15 16.99 20.88 -6.67
CA LEU A 15 17.07 20.52 -5.27
C LEU A 15 16.82 19.03 -5.13
N GLY A 16 17.38 18.46 -4.09
CA GLY A 16 16.83 17.27 -3.52
C GLY A 16 17.52 16.78 -2.26
N PHE A 17 17.09 15.58 -1.92
CA PHE A 17 17.16 15.01 -0.60
C PHE A 17 17.83 13.63 -0.64
N SER A 18 18.71 13.36 0.33
CA SER A 18 19.37 12.06 0.48
C SER A 18 18.53 11.07 1.29
N MET A 19 18.72 9.76 1.07
CA MET A 19 18.23 8.72 1.98
C MET A 19 19.15 8.57 3.20
N GLY A 20 18.57 8.71 4.38
CA GLY A 20 19.10 8.17 5.63
C GLY A 20 18.70 6.70 5.80
N VAL A 21 19.35 6.02 6.74
CA VAL A 21 19.03 4.66 7.18
C VAL A 21 17.55 4.58 7.59
N MET A 22 16.81 3.64 7.00
CA MET A 22 15.36 3.47 7.21
C MET A 22 15.08 2.94 8.62
N GLY A 23 14.14 3.57 9.33
CA GLY A 23 13.52 3.02 10.52
C GLY A 23 12.49 1.95 10.13
N GLN A 24 12.73 0.73 10.59
CA GLN A 24 11.76 -0.37 10.59
C GLN A 24 11.30 -0.59 12.03
N ASP A 25 9.99 -0.57 12.24
CA ASP A 25 9.36 -0.82 13.53
C ASP A 25 8.45 -2.06 13.39
N ILE A 26 8.75 -3.13 14.13
CA ILE A 26 7.90 -4.31 14.20
C ILE A 26 6.85 -4.06 15.29
N LEU A 27 5.58 -4.03 14.90
CA LEU A 27 4.44 -3.85 15.81
C LEU A 27 3.93 -5.18 16.36
N LEU A 28 3.97 -6.22 15.52
CA LEU A 28 3.63 -7.60 15.87
C LEU A 28 4.43 -8.54 14.97
N ASP A 29 4.96 -9.61 15.56
CA ASP A 29 5.61 -10.72 14.86
C ASP A 29 5.34 -11.97 15.69
N ASP A 30 4.50 -12.87 15.17
CA ASP A 30 4.11 -14.11 15.85
C ASP A 30 3.95 -15.23 14.82
N ASP A 31 4.91 -16.15 14.84
CA ASP A 31 4.88 -17.43 14.13
C ASP A 31 4.28 -18.55 14.99
N PHE A 32 3.78 -18.22 16.19
CA PHE A 32 3.19 -19.14 17.18
C PHE A 32 4.11 -20.28 17.65
N GLU A 33 5.39 -20.33 17.25
CA GLU A 33 6.33 -21.40 17.60
C GLU A 33 6.72 -21.39 19.09
N SER A 34 6.34 -20.32 19.80
CA SER A 34 6.41 -20.29 21.26
C SER A 34 5.39 -21.23 21.94
N GLY A 35 4.43 -21.78 21.20
CA GLY A 35 3.41 -22.73 21.67
C GLY A 35 2.44 -22.13 22.68
N ASN A 36 2.28 -20.80 22.68
CA ASN A 36 1.39 -20.07 23.59
C ASN A 36 0.85 -18.80 22.93
N LEU A 37 -0.19 -18.21 23.53
CA LEU A 37 -0.89 -17.02 23.02
C LEU A 37 -0.64 -15.79 23.92
N ASN A 38 0.55 -15.65 24.51
CA ASN A 38 0.81 -14.59 25.51
C ASN A 38 0.68 -13.16 24.95
N ASN A 39 0.86 -12.98 23.63
CA ASN A 39 0.71 -11.69 22.96
C ASN A 39 -0.75 -11.38 22.56
N TRP A 40 -1.66 -12.31 22.82
CA TRP A 40 -3.04 -12.27 22.37
C TRP A 40 -3.99 -12.33 23.55
N THR A 41 -5.15 -11.69 23.38
CA THR A 41 -6.27 -11.75 24.30
C THR A 41 -7.37 -12.57 23.68
N ASP A 42 -7.61 -13.74 24.27
CA ASP A 42 -8.71 -14.65 23.95
C ASP A 42 -9.58 -14.81 25.20
N ALA A 43 -10.60 -13.95 25.33
CA ALA A 43 -11.45 -13.93 26.51
C ALA A 43 -12.33 -15.19 26.63
N ALA A 44 -12.64 -15.84 25.50
CA ALA A 44 -13.49 -17.02 25.44
C ALA A 44 -12.69 -18.33 25.59
N SER A 45 -11.37 -18.28 25.35
CA SER A 45 -10.49 -19.46 25.26
C SER A 45 -10.89 -20.38 24.11
N ASP A 46 -11.27 -19.78 23.00
CA ASP A 46 -11.71 -20.46 21.78
C ASP A 46 -10.54 -20.80 20.85
N TRP A 47 -9.33 -20.30 21.13
CA TRP A 47 -8.16 -20.41 20.27
C TRP A 47 -6.98 -21.06 20.98
N GLU A 48 -6.12 -21.72 20.22
CA GLU A 48 -4.89 -22.32 20.74
C GLU A 48 -3.74 -22.21 19.74
N ALA A 49 -2.50 -22.16 20.25
CA ALA A 49 -1.34 -22.51 19.44
C ALA A 49 -1.31 -24.04 19.31
N SER A 50 -1.73 -24.56 18.15
CA SER A 50 -1.99 -25.98 17.93
C SER A 50 -0.90 -26.65 17.11
N THR A 51 -0.57 -27.90 17.47
CA THR A 51 0.24 -28.79 16.61
C THR A 51 -0.61 -29.55 15.59
N THR A 52 -1.92 -29.28 15.51
CA THR A 52 -2.83 -29.99 14.62
C THR A 52 -2.89 -29.30 13.27
N SER A 53 -2.25 -29.91 12.27
CA SER A 53 -2.16 -29.37 10.91
C SER A 53 -1.60 -27.94 10.86
N PRO A 54 -0.42 -27.68 11.45
CA PRO A 54 0.19 -26.36 11.39
C PRO A 54 0.47 -25.98 9.93
N LEU A 55 0.36 -24.68 9.62
CA LEU A 55 0.61 -24.11 8.30
C LEU A 55 2.12 -24.05 8.03
N ASN A 56 2.88 -23.59 9.03
CA ASN A 56 4.33 -23.59 9.04
C ASN A 56 4.84 -24.12 10.40
N GLY A 57 6.09 -24.58 10.43
CA GLY A 57 6.72 -24.99 11.69
C GLY A 57 6.01 -26.11 12.47
N THR A 58 5.92 -25.95 13.79
CA THR A 58 5.38 -26.90 14.75
C THR A 58 3.99 -26.48 15.24
N TYR A 59 3.76 -25.18 15.37
CA TYR A 59 2.56 -24.59 15.94
C TYR A 59 1.99 -23.54 14.99
N SER A 60 0.68 -23.53 14.83
CA SER A 60 -0.03 -22.39 14.25
C SER A 60 -1.19 -22.02 15.15
N LEU A 61 -1.65 -20.78 15.06
CA LEU A 61 -2.91 -20.42 15.69
C LEU A 61 -4.05 -21.18 15.03
N LYS A 62 -4.89 -21.80 15.85
CA LYS A 62 -6.03 -22.59 15.39
C LYS A 62 -7.23 -22.31 16.27
N HIS A 63 -8.40 -22.18 15.65
CA HIS A 63 -9.66 -22.21 16.39
C HIS A 63 -9.83 -23.61 17.05
N ALA A 64 -10.25 -23.65 18.31
CA ALA A 64 -10.13 -24.80 19.21
C ALA A 64 -11.49 -25.35 19.69
N LEU A 65 -12.61 -24.85 19.16
CA LEU A 65 -13.94 -25.35 19.45
C LEU A 65 -14.37 -26.50 18.52
N ASP A 66 -15.40 -27.25 18.91
CA ASP A 66 -15.99 -28.36 18.14
C ASP A 66 -17.51 -28.39 18.35
N ARG A 67 -18.28 -28.68 17.29
CA ARG A 67 -19.74 -28.91 17.34
C ARG A 67 -20.56 -27.78 17.97
N VAL A 68 -20.11 -26.54 17.85
CA VAL A 68 -20.79 -25.33 18.31
C VAL A 68 -20.84 -24.29 17.20
N GLU A 69 -21.88 -23.47 17.20
CA GLU A 69 -22.07 -22.39 16.22
C GLU A 69 -22.07 -21.07 16.98
N SER A 70 -21.21 -20.15 16.55
CA SER A 70 -21.01 -18.83 17.15
C SER A 70 -20.06 -18.03 16.27
N GLU A 71 -19.91 -16.77 16.62
CA GLU A 71 -18.74 -15.97 16.27
C GLU A 71 -17.65 -16.18 17.33
N SER A 72 -16.38 -16.10 16.93
CA SER A 72 -15.24 -16.09 17.83
C SER A 72 -14.21 -15.04 17.41
N THR A 73 -13.49 -14.50 18.39
CA THR A 73 -12.46 -13.48 18.16
C THR A 73 -11.29 -13.65 19.11
N ILE A 74 -10.09 -13.45 18.59
CA ILE A 74 -8.86 -13.25 19.36
C ILE A 74 -8.17 -11.99 18.86
N TYR A 75 -7.65 -11.15 19.77
CA TYR A 75 -7.10 -9.85 19.40
C TYR A 75 -5.80 -9.52 20.12
N THR A 76 -5.06 -8.56 19.58
CA THR A 76 -3.91 -7.94 20.25
C THR A 76 -4.00 -6.42 20.19
N SER A 77 -3.42 -5.75 21.19
CA SER A 77 -3.36 -4.29 21.23
C SER A 77 -2.09 -3.79 20.55
N ILE A 78 -2.22 -2.81 19.67
CA ILE A 78 -1.12 -2.14 18.97
C ILE A 78 -0.84 -0.81 19.68
N THR A 79 0.39 -0.62 20.16
CA THR A 79 0.72 0.49 21.11
C THR A 79 1.69 1.53 20.55
N ALA A 80 2.07 1.47 19.27
CA ALA A 80 3.06 2.37 18.69
C ALA A 80 2.90 2.63 17.18
N SER A 81 1.68 2.55 16.64
CA SER A 81 1.46 2.80 15.21
C SER A 81 1.63 4.29 14.84
N ASP A 82 2.33 4.56 13.74
CA ASP A 82 2.33 5.87 13.05
C ASP A 82 1.81 5.71 11.62
N LEU A 83 0.56 6.08 11.37
CA LEU A 83 -0.04 6.03 10.03
C LEU A 83 0.20 7.30 9.21
N SER A 84 0.89 8.30 9.76
CA SER A 84 1.06 9.63 9.17
C SER A 84 2.39 9.82 8.47
N THR A 85 3.40 8.99 8.79
CA THR A 85 4.74 9.08 8.19
C THR A 85 5.31 7.76 7.69
N LYS A 86 4.61 6.65 7.94
CA LYS A 86 5.09 5.29 7.65
C LYS A 86 4.19 4.58 6.66
N VAL A 87 4.81 3.67 5.90
CA VAL A 87 4.10 2.56 5.26
C VAL A 87 3.86 1.49 6.31
N THR A 88 2.61 1.05 6.45
CA THR A 88 2.25 -0.09 7.30
C THR A 88 2.02 -1.32 6.45
N ILE A 89 2.59 -2.44 6.88
CA ILE A 89 2.52 -3.72 6.18
C ILE A 89 1.95 -4.74 7.16
N TRP A 90 0.87 -5.40 6.73
CA TRP A 90 0.33 -6.59 7.37
C TRP A 90 0.58 -7.77 6.47
N GLN A 91 1.03 -8.88 7.04
CA GLN A 91 1.29 -10.13 6.34
C GLN A 91 0.88 -11.30 7.23
N LEU A 92 0.21 -12.30 6.67
CA LEU A 92 -0.21 -13.51 7.39
C LEU A 92 -0.55 -14.65 6.43
N ASN A 93 -0.36 -15.88 6.89
CA ASN A 93 -0.90 -17.08 6.25
C ASN A 93 -2.25 -17.43 6.88
N LEU A 94 -3.27 -17.69 6.06
CA LEU A 94 -4.60 -18.01 6.55
C LEU A 94 -5.22 -19.17 5.78
N LYS A 95 -5.88 -20.08 6.48
CA LYS A 95 -6.42 -21.31 5.90
C LYS A 95 -7.74 -21.73 6.55
N ASN A 96 -8.70 -22.11 5.72
CA ASN A 96 -9.92 -22.80 6.13
C ASN A 96 -9.79 -24.33 6.04
N GLY A 97 -10.73 -25.04 6.67
CA GLY A 97 -10.87 -26.49 6.53
C GLY A 97 -11.47 -26.89 5.19
N SER A 98 -11.82 -28.17 5.05
CA SER A 98 -12.39 -28.71 3.80
C SER A 98 -13.86 -28.32 3.60
N TRP A 99 -14.10 -27.03 3.39
CA TRP A 99 -15.42 -26.42 3.19
C TRP A 99 -15.32 -25.10 2.41
N ASP A 100 -16.29 -24.85 1.53
CA ASP A 100 -16.39 -23.56 0.85
C ASP A 100 -17.03 -22.51 1.80
N PRO A 101 -16.53 -21.26 1.80
CA PRO A 101 -17.10 -20.16 2.59
C PRO A 101 -18.57 -19.89 2.27
N SER A 102 -19.22 -19.15 3.18
CA SER A 102 -20.62 -18.74 3.04
C SER A 102 -20.93 -17.60 4.01
N GLY A 103 -22.10 -16.97 3.91
CA GLY A 103 -22.50 -15.91 4.86
C GLY A 103 -22.82 -16.33 6.29
N GLY A 104 -22.49 -17.57 6.69
CA GLY A 104 -22.44 -17.99 8.10
C GLY A 104 -21.22 -18.86 8.38
N ASN A 105 -20.23 -18.82 7.48
CA ASN A 105 -18.92 -19.43 7.60
C ASN A 105 -17.95 -18.48 6.90
N ASP A 106 -17.62 -17.40 7.58
CA ASP A 106 -16.80 -16.29 7.10
C ASP A 106 -15.70 -16.00 8.10
N PHE A 107 -14.62 -15.41 7.62
CA PHE A 107 -13.43 -15.22 8.43
C PHE A 107 -12.64 -14.03 7.93
N SER A 108 -11.97 -13.36 8.86
CA SER A 108 -11.27 -12.14 8.56
C SER A 108 -10.16 -11.84 9.54
N PHE A 109 -9.17 -11.11 9.04
CA PHE A 109 -8.16 -10.46 9.84
C PHE A 109 -8.44 -8.94 9.85
N VAL A 110 -8.74 -8.41 11.03
CA VAL A 110 -8.86 -6.97 11.25
C VAL A 110 -7.46 -6.38 11.27
N LEU A 111 -7.14 -5.61 10.23
CA LEU A 111 -5.84 -4.99 10.05
C LEU A 111 -5.62 -3.93 11.13
N MET A 112 -6.58 -3.02 11.26
CA MET A 112 -6.57 -1.93 12.22
C MET A 112 -7.98 -1.54 12.63
N ALA A 113 -8.20 -1.33 13.93
CA ALA A 113 -9.46 -0.83 14.46
C ALA A 113 -9.29 0.02 15.73
N ASP A 114 -10.34 0.78 16.06
CA ASP A 114 -10.47 1.57 17.30
C ASP A 114 -11.01 0.76 18.50
N GLU A 115 -11.64 -0.37 18.24
CA GLU A 115 -12.18 -1.30 19.24
C GLU A 115 -11.70 -2.74 18.95
N SER A 116 -11.69 -3.59 19.99
CA SER A 116 -11.18 -4.97 19.87
C SER A 116 -12.20 -5.97 19.34
N ASP A 117 -13.49 -5.61 19.34
CA ASP A 117 -14.60 -6.48 18.96
C ASP A 117 -15.05 -6.17 17.52
N PRO A 118 -14.78 -7.07 16.54
CA PRO A 118 -15.14 -6.87 15.14
C PRO A 118 -16.64 -6.83 14.87
N SER A 119 -17.47 -7.36 15.79
CA SER A 119 -18.92 -7.37 15.69
C SER A 119 -19.57 -6.07 16.22
N SER A 120 -18.77 -5.16 16.76
CA SER A 120 -19.25 -3.90 17.35
C SER A 120 -19.91 -3.00 16.30
N GLU A 121 -21.14 -2.57 16.58
CA GLU A 121 -21.90 -1.59 15.79
C GLU A 121 -21.26 -0.17 15.82
N THR A 122 -20.18 0.04 16.57
CA THR A 122 -19.43 1.30 16.60
C THR A 122 -18.02 1.20 16.03
N LEU A 123 -17.59 -0.02 15.64
CA LEU A 123 -16.26 -0.27 15.11
C LEU A 123 -15.92 0.65 13.94
N ASN A 124 -14.74 1.26 13.97
CA ASN A 124 -14.13 1.92 12.83
C ASN A 124 -12.78 1.27 12.55
N GLY A 125 -12.55 0.87 11.30
CA GLY A 125 -11.34 0.15 10.96
C GLY A 125 -11.30 -0.38 9.53
N TYR A 126 -10.31 -1.23 9.27
CA TYR A 126 -10.15 -1.95 8.01
C TYR A 126 -9.90 -3.43 8.29
N VAL A 127 -10.52 -4.27 7.47
CA VAL A 127 -10.53 -5.72 7.63
C VAL A 127 -10.31 -6.40 6.29
N VAL A 128 -9.52 -7.47 6.27
CA VAL A 128 -9.28 -8.28 5.07
C VAL A 128 -9.71 -9.71 5.33
N GLY A 129 -10.36 -10.35 4.36
CA GLY A 129 -10.85 -11.71 4.53
C GLY A 129 -11.90 -12.09 3.49
N ILE A 130 -12.77 -13.01 3.89
CA ILE A 130 -13.82 -13.57 3.05
C ILE A 130 -15.16 -13.33 3.72
N ASN A 131 -16.13 -12.85 2.94
CA ASN A 131 -17.53 -12.67 3.34
C ASN A 131 -17.79 -11.88 4.62
N PHE A 132 -16.84 -11.06 5.11
CA PHE A 132 -17.09 -10.12 6.23
C PHE A 132 -18.35 -9.29 5.98
N SER A 133 -18.56 -8.93 4.71
CA SER A 133 -19.86 -8.54 4.20
C SER A 133 -20.05 -9.12 2.81
N GLY A 134 -21.22 -9.70 2.55
CA GLY A 134 -21.51 -10.40 1.29
C GLY A 134 -21.37 -11.92 1.41
N THR A 135 -21.40 -12.60 0.27
CA THR A 135 -21.36 -14.08 0.16
C THR A 135 -20.77 -14.51 -1.19
N ASP A 136 -19.80 -13.77 -1.71
CA ASP A 136 -19.21 -14.01 -3.04
C ASP A 136 -17.90 -14.79 -2.97
N ASP A 137 -17.45 -15.12 -1.77
CA ASP A 137 -16.24 -15.90 -1.48
C ASP A 137 -14.95 -15.23 -1.98
N LEU A 138 -15.01 -13.95 -2.36
CA LEU A 138 -13.86 -13.21 -2.89
C LEU A 138 -13.03 -12.59 -1.77
N LEU A 139 -11.70 -12.75 -1.86
CA LEU A 139 -10.78 -12.05 -0.97
C LEU A 139 -10.94 -10.55 -1.15
N THR A 140 -11.32 -9.89 -0.05
CA THR A 140 -11.70 -8.48 -0.06
C THR A 140 -11.09 -7.76 1.15
N LEU A 141 -10.66 -6.52 0.92
CA LEU A 141 -10.36 -5.51 1.93
C LEU A 141 -11.58 -4.60 2.07
N TRP A 142 -12.17 -4.53 3.26
CA TRP A 142 -13.29 -3.64 3.58
C TRP A 142 -12.84 -2.49 4.49
N LYS A 143 -13.50 -1.34 4.32
CA LYS A 143 -13.56 -0.27 5.31
C LYS A 143 -14.82 -0.46 6.16
N ILE A 144 -14.66 -0.40 7.48
CA ILE A 144 -15.75 -0.45 8.46
C ILE A 144 -15.94 0.94 9.05
N THR A 145 -17.16 1.49 8.97
CA THR A 145 -17.52 2.79 9.56
C THR A 145 -18.75 2.63 10.43
N GLY A 146 -18.59 2.74 11.75
CA GLY A 146 -19.66 2.50 12.72
C GLY A 146 -20.31 1.14 12.52
N GLY A 147 -19.52 0.07 12.51
CA GLY A 147 -19.95 -1.31 12.29
C GLY A 147 -20.37 -1.66 10.86
N SER A 148 -20.61 -0.68 9.99
CA SER A 148 -21.03 -0.93 8.61
C SER A 148 -19.83 -1.11 7.68
N ALA A 149 -19.77 -2.26 7.01
CA ALA A 149 -18.75 -2.58 6.02
C ALA A 149 -19.04 -1.98 4.63
N SER A 150 -17.97 -1.59 3.92
CA SER A 150 -17.96 -1.25 2.50
C SER A 150 -16.68 -1.77 1.85
N SER A 151 -16.78 -2.44 0.69
CA SER A 151 -15.59 -2.95 -0.01
C SER A 151 -14.71 -1.78 -0.46
N LEU A 152 -13.42 -1.87 -0.16
CA LEU A 152 -12.37 -0.95 -0.61
C LEU A 152 -11.60 -1.55 -1.78
N ILE A 153 -11.19 -2.83 -1.67
CA ILE A 153 -10.56 -3.61 -2.74
C ILE A 153 -11.14 -5.02 -2.71
N THR A 154 -11.80 -5.45 -3.78
CA THR A 154 -12.19 -6.86 -3.98
C THR A 154 -11.31 -7.45 -5.08
N THR A 155 -10.65 -8.56 -4.80
CA THR A 155 -9.75 -9.24 -5.75
C THR A 155 -10.51 -10.19 -6.67
N GLU A 156 -9.81 -10.81 -7.62
CA GLU A 156 -10.33 -11.92 -8.43
C GLU A 156 -10.15 -13.30 -7.76
N PHE A 157 -9.50 -13.37 -6.58
CA PHE A 157 -9.29 -14.62 -5.88
C PHE A 157 -10.57 -15.08 -5.17
N ASP A 158 -11.09 -16.21 -5.61
CA ASP A 158 -12.27 -16.91 -5.08
C ASP A 158 -11.79 -18.02 -4.13
N TRP A 159 -12.13 -17.88 -2.85
CA TRP A 159 -11.63 -18.75 -1.77
C TRP A 159 -12.48 -20.00 -1.65
N GLY A 160 -11.87 -21.17 -1.86
CA GLY A 160 -12.55 -22.46 -1.81
C GLY A 160 -12.20 -23.31 -0.59
N SER A 161 -12.65 -24.57 -0.67
CA SER A 161 -12.40 -25.61 0.32
C SER A 161 -10.92 -25.93 0.52
N GLY A 162 -10.41 -25.62 1.72
CA GLY A 162 -9.09 -26.02 2.19
C GLY A 162 -7.94 -25.15 1.70
N ASP A 163 -8.25 -24.01 1.11
CA ASP A 163 -7.27 -23.08 0.57
C ASP A 163 -6.41 -22.48 1.69
N LEU A 164 -5.10 -22.44 1.43
CA LEU A 164 -4.11 -21.72 2.22
C LEU A 164 -3.66 -20.52 1.39
N VAL A 165 -3.82 -19.33 1.94
CA VAL A 165 -3.49 -18.09 1.22
C VAL A 165 -2.57 -17.24 2.08
N GLY A 166 -1.48 -16.79 1.48
CA GLY A 166 -0.63 -15.75 2.04
C GLY A 166 -1.24 -14.40 1.71
N ILE A 167 -1.66 -13.63 2.70
CA ILE A 167 -2.25 -12.30 2.50
C ILE A 167 -1.21 -11.26 2.88
N LYS A 168 -1.04 -10.25 2.03
CA LYS A 168 -0.24 -9.06 2.36
C LYS A 168 -1.00 -7.80 2.01
N VAL A 169 -1.11 -6.89 2.97
CA VAL A 169 -1.71 -5.56 2.78
C VAL A 169 -0.68 -4.50 3.08
N GLU A 170 -0.55 -3.54 2.18
CA GLU A 170 0.28 -2.35 2.38
C GLU A 170 -0.60 -1.10 2.40
N ARG A 171 -0.32 -0.20 3.35
CA ARG A 171 -0.94 1.12 3.44
C ARG A 171 0.14 2.18 3.57
N SER A 172 0.21 3.13 2.64
CA SER A 172 1.07 4.31 2.77
C SER A 172 0.52 5.33 3.76
N SER A 173 1.35 6.30 4.13
CA SER A 173 1.00 7.48 4.93
C SER A 173 -0.02 8.39 4.25
N SER A 174 -0.05 8.42 2.91
CA SER A 174 -1.08 9.10 2.11
C SER A 174 -2.41 8.33 2.05
N GLY A 175 -2.47 7.12 2.63
CA GLY A 175 -3.64 6.26 2.61
C GLY A 175 -3.81 5.52 1.29
N ASP A 176 -2.74 5.28 0.54
CA ASP A 176 -2.76 4.38 -0.60
C ASP A 176 -2.66 2.95 -0.11
N TRP A 177 -3.62 2.12 -0.50
CA TRP A 177 -3.78 0.73 -0.11
C TRP A 177 -3.47 -0.19 -1.27
N GLN A 178 -2.77 -1.28 -0.99
CA GLN A 178 -2.55 -2.38 -1.92
C GLN A 178 -2.83 -3.71 -1.22
N LEU A 179 -3.63 -4.56 -1.85
CA LEU A 179 -3.92 -5.91 -1.38
C LEU A 179 -3.24 -6.90 -2.31
N PHE A 180 -2.37 -7.73 -1.74
CA PHE A 180 -1.69 -8.82 -2.41
C PHE A 180 -2.11 -10.16 -1.79
N TYR A 181 -2.04 -11.21 -2.59
CA TYR A 181 -2.29 -12.57 -2.14
C TYR A 181 -1.33 -13.55 -2.81
N ASP A 182 -1.10 -14.68 -2.14
CA ASP A 182 -0.35 -15.83 -2.63
C ASP A 182 -1.17 -17.10 -2.46
N ASN A 183 -1.30 -17.89 -3.51
CA ASN A 183 -2.30 -18.97 -3.59
C ASN A 183 -1.90 -20.25 -2.83
N ASP A 184 -0.66 -20.34 -2.35
CA ASP A 184 -0.15 -21.46 -1.57
C ASP A 184 0.49 -21.06 -0.23
N GLY A 185 0.34 -19.79 0.17
CA GLY A 185 0.97 -19.26 1.38
C GLY A 185 2.37 -18.74 1.11
N ASP A 186 3.23 -18.75 2.15
CA ASP A 186 4.69 -18.54 2.15
C ASP A 186 5.30 -17.25 1.55
N PHE A 187 4.49 -16.47 0.82
CA PHE A 187 4.78 -15.16 0.27
C PHE A 187 5.89 -15.14 -0.80
N ASP A 188 6.15 -16.28 -1.46
CA ASP A 188 7.19 -16.39 -2.49
C ASP A 188 6.75 -15.90 -3.89
N ASN A 189 5.44 -15.77 -4.12
CA ASN A 189 4.85 -15.40 -5.42
C ASN A 189 3.59 -14.52 -5.28
N LEU A 190 3.71 -13.46 -4.49
CA LEU A 190 2.64 -12.47 -4.29
C LEU A 190 2.09 -11.88 -5.60
N THR A 191 0.77 -11.98 -5.76
CA THR A 191 -0.02 -11.37 -6.83
C THR A 191 -0.74 -10.13 -6.30
N LEU A 192 -0.66 -9.01 -7.03
CA LEU A 192 -1.44 -7.81 -6.70
C LEU A 192 -2.93 -8.05 -7.04
N GLY A 193 -3.78 -8.07 -6.03
CA GLY A 193 -5.23 -8.20 -6.17
C GLY A 193 -5.95 -6.87 -6.43
N GLY A 194 -5.35 -5.74 -6.05
CA GLY A 194 -5.86 -4.41 -6.38
C GLY A 194 -5.26 -3.29 -5.54
N SER A 195 -5.67 -2.06 -5.84
CA SER A 195 -5.24 -0.85 -5.14
C SER A 195 -6.38 0.15 -4.98
N ALA A 196 -6.37 0.92 -3.89
CA ALA A 196 -7.33 2.00 -3.63
C ALA A 196 -6.68 3.10 -2.78
N THR A 197 -7.36 4.23 -2.59
CA THR A 197 -6.92 5.29 -1.66
C THR A 197 -8.05 5.57 -0.67
N ASP A 198 -7.74 5.54 0.64
CA ASP A 198 -8.70 5.84 1.70
C ASP A 198 -7.99 6.27 2.99
N THR A 199 -8.47 7.37 3.58
CA THR A 199 -7.93 7.97 4.82
C THR A 199 -9.00 8.21 5.88
N ASP A 200 -10.18 7.60 5.74
CA ASP A 200 -11.32 7.91 6.61
C ASP A 200 -11.05 7.52 8.07
N HIS A 201 -10.31 6.43 8.29
CA HIS A 201 -9.93 5.97 9.63
C HIS A 201 -8.41 5.99 9.82
N SER A 202 -7.99 6.58 10.94
CA SER A 202 -6.57 6.76 11.30
C SER A 202 -6.21 6.21 12.69
N THR A 203 -7.16 5.56 13.36
CA THR A 203 -6.97 4.93 14.65
C THR A 203 -6.55 3.48 14.46
N PHE A 204 -5.36 3.10 14.95
CA PHE A 204 -4.86 1.74 14.91
C PHE A 204 -4.50 1.26 16.32
N LEU A 205 -5.50 0.78 17.05
CA LEU A 205 -5.36 0.30 18.43
C LEU A 205 -5.40 -1.23 18.54
N TYR A 206 -6.08 -1.89 17.61
CA TYR A 206 -6.27 -3.34 17.65
C TYR A 206 -6.07 -3.98 16.28
N SER A 207 -5.50 -5.19 16.30
CA SER A 207 -5.64 -6.17 15.23
C SER A 207 -6.25 -7.43 15.81
N SER A 208 -7.08 -8.12 15.04
CA SER A 208 -7.80 -9.30 15.52
C SER A 208 -8.11 -10.27 14.40
N ILE A 209 -8.45 -11.49 14.80
CA ILE A 209 -9.01 -12.50 13.91
C ILE A 209 -10.48 -12.66 14.29
N PHE A 210 -11.35 -12.65 13.28
CA PHE A 210 -12.77 -12.91 13.39
C PHE A 210 -13.12 -14.18 12.63
N PHE A 211 -13.96 -15.02 13.24
CA PHE A 211 -14.50 -16.22 12.60
C PHE A 211 -15.97 -16.38 12.98
N ASP A 212 -16.88 -16.25 12.01
CA ASP A 212 -18.26 -16.73 12.14
C ASP A 212 -18.33 -18.15 11.56
N TYR A 213 -18.91 -19.08 12.31
CA TYR A 213 -18.87 -20.49 11.95
C TYR A 213 -20.09 -21.27 12.42
N THR A 214 -20.51 -22.18 11.56
CA THR A 214 -21.49 -23.21 11.90
C THR A 214 -20.88 -24.35 12.72
N SER A 215 -21.74 -25.14 13.35
CA SER A 215 -21.34 -26.29 14.19
C SER A 215 -20.40 -27.30 13.53
N THR A 216 -20.43 -27.46 12.21
CA THR A 216 -19.51 -28.38 11.49
C THR A 216 -18.20 -27.73 11.06
N ARG A 217 -18.01 -26.43 11.33
CA ARG A 217 -16.84 -25.62 10.95
C ARG A 217 -16.08 -25.07 12.14
N ALA A 218 -16.66 -25.19 13.34
CA ALA A 218 -15.92 -25.01 14.58
C ALA A 218 -14.60 -25.80 14.55
N GLY A 219 -13.51 -25.11 14.87
CA GLY A 219 -12.16 -25.66 14.87
C GLY A 219 -11.50 -25.83 13.50
N GLU A 220 -12.08 -25.33 12.42
CA GLU A 220 -11.58 -25.49 11.05
C GLU A 220 -11.04 -24.18 10.43
N LEU A 221 -10.32 -23.37 11.21
CA LEU A 221 -9.61 -22.17 10.74
C LEU A 221 -8.21 -22.11 11.39
N TRP A 222 -7.20 -21.80 10.57
CA TRP A 222 -5.79 -21.71 10.95
C TRP A 222 -5.16 -20.42 10.45
N ILE A 223 -4.26 -19.86 11.25
CA ILE A 223 -3.51 -18.65 10.93
C ILE A 223 -2.06 -18.85 11.38
N ASP A 224 -1.12 -18.34 10.61
CA ASP A 224 0.32 -18.44 10.92
C ASP A 224 1.11 -17.26 10.32
N ASP A 225 2.37 -17.14 10.74
CA ASP A 225 3.35 -16.17 10.24
C ASP A 225 2.79 -14.73 10.20
N ILE A 226 2.19 -14.27 11.30
CA ILE A 226 1.59 -12.93 11.37
C ILE A 226 2.70 -11.90 11.60
N LEU A 227 2.83 -10.98 10.66
CA LEU A 227 3.73 -9.83 10.75
C LEU A 227 2.95 -8.53 10.53
N ILE A 228 3.10 -7.60 11.48
CA ILE A 228 2.69 -6.20 11.33
C ILE A 228 3.93 -5.35 11.55
N GLN A 229 4.33 -4.63 10.51
CA GLN A 229 5.49 -3.76 10.57
C GLN A 229 5.23 -2.41 9.94
N GLN A 230 6.00 -1.42 10.35
CA GLN A 230 6.00 -0.09 9.78
C GLN A 230 7.39 0.28 9.29
N ASN A 231 7.45 0.77 8.06
CA ASN A 231 8.66 1.24 7.42
C ASN A 231 8.53 2.74 7.16
N ASP A 232 9.64 3.48 7.24
CA ASP A 232 9.65 4.86 6.73
C ASP A 232 9.15 4.89 5.28
N GLU A 233 8.31 5.87 4.96
CA GLU A 233 7.93 6.15 3.58
C GLU A 233 9.17 6.35 2.71
N THR A 234 9.22 5.61 1.60
CA THR A 234 10.31 5.75 0.64
C THR A 234 10.14 7.05 -0.13
N VAL A 235 10.70 8.13 0.39
CA VAL A 235 10.94 9.32 -0.43
C VAL A 235 12.07 9.00 -1.38
N LYS A 236 11.79 8.99 -2.70
CA LYS A 236 12.85 8.81 -3.70
C LYS A 236 13.90 9.91 -3.51
N GLY A 237 15.17 9.52 -3.42
CA GLY A 237 16.26 10.47 -3.23
C GLY A 237 16.42 11.44 -4.40
N GLU A 238 17.07 12.59 -4.18
CA GLU A 238 17.52 13.50 -5.24
C GLU A 238 18.28 12.71 -6.30
N PRO A 239 18.05 13.02 -7.57
CA PRO A 239 18.98 12.65 -8.63
C PRO A 239 20.44 12.89 -8.22
N ALA A 240 21.30 11.87 -8.34
CA ALA A 240 22.71 12.01 -7.95
C ALA A 240 23.51 12.94 -8.88
N ASP A 241 23.00 13.18 -10.08
CA ASP A 241 23.54 14.10 -11.06
C ASP A 241 22.42 14.82 -11.85
N TYR A 242 22.83 15.80 -12.64
CA TYR A 242 21.96 16.63 -13.46
C TYR A 242 22.06 16.22 -14.93
N PRO A 243 20.99 16.40 -15.74
CA PRO A 243 21.09 16.23 -17.17
C PRO A 243 22.17 17.16 -17.73
N SER A 244 22.91 16.66 -18.71
CA SER A 244 24.06 17.35 -19.28
C SER A 244 23.82 17.71 -20.75
N THR A 245 24.76 18.45 -21.34
CA THR A 245 24.78 18.79 -22.77
C THR A 245 23.47 19.40 -23.30
N LEU A 246 22.76 20.19 -22.48
CA LEU A 246 21.57 20.89 -22.92
C LEU A 246 21.89 21.80 -24.12
N SER A 247 21.14 21.62 -25.20
CA SER A 247 21.27 22.35 -26.45
C SER A 247 19.89 22.79 -26.92
N ALA A 248 19.79 24.03 -27.40
CA ALA A 248 18.58 24.60 -27.96
C ALA A 248 18.85 25.08 -29.39
N THR A 249 18.04 24.61 -30.34
CA THR A 249 18.12 24.99 -31.75
C THR A 249 16.82 25.66 -32.18
N GLY A 250 16.91 26.95 -32.51
CA GLY A 250 15.77 27.69 -33.05
C GLY A 250 15.41 27.25 -34.47
N SER A 251 14.12 27.16 -34.74
CA SER A 251 13.52 26.89 -36.05
C SER A 251 12.43 27.91 -36.35
N ILE A 252 11.81 27.84 -37.53
CA ILE A 252 10.68 28.71 -37.86
C ILE A 252 9.51 28.33 -36.95
N LYS A 253 9.14 29.23 -36.03
CA LYS A 253 8.04 29.07 -35.06
C LYS A 253 8.19 27.93 -34.06
N SER A 254 9.42 27.49 -33.82
CA SER A 254 9.70 26.50 -32.79
C SER A 254 11.11 26.60 -32.25
N VAL A 255 11.31 26.02 -31.08
CA VAL A 255 12.64 25.78 -30.49
C VAL A 255 12.70 24.30 -30.12
N ASN A 256 13.71 23.61 -30.65
CA ASN A 256 13.98 22.22 -30.32
C ASN A 256 15.06 22.18 -29.25
N LEU A 257 14.83 21.40 -28.19
CA LEU A 257 15.77 21.16 -27.12
C LEU A 257 16.25 19.71 -27.18
N SER A 258 17.51 19.49 -26.83
CA SER A 258 18.09 18.16 -26.62
C SER A 258 19.05 18.20 -25.43
N TRP A 259 19.17 17.09 -24.71
CA TRP A 259 20.08 16.93 -23.59
C TRP A 259 20.57 15.48 -23.51
N THR A 260 21.49 15.20 -22.59
CA THR A 260 21.86 13.85 -22.20
C THR A 260 21.38 13.62 -20.78
N ASP A 261 20.74 12.48 -20.55
CA ASP A 261 20.15 12.17 -19.26
C ASP A 261 21.17 12.08 -18.11
N ALA A 262 20.70 12.44 -16.92
CA ALA A 262 21.35 12.10 -15.66
C ALA A 262 21.44 10.56 -15.56
N SER A 263 22.60 10.04 -15.18
CA SER A 263 22.88 8.59 -15.25
C SER A 263 23.39 8.01 -13.94
N SER A 264 23.70 8.86 -12.96
CA SER A 264 24.17 8.44 -11.65
C SER A 264 22.97 8.05 -10.79
N SER A 265 23.06 6.90 -10.11
CA SER A 265 21.99 6.43 -9.22
C SER A 265 21.95 7.21 -7.90
N PRO A 266 20.77 7.56 -7.37
CA PRO A 266 19.45 7.35 -7.98
C PRO A 266 19.22 8.29 -9.16
N THR A 267 18.61 7.77 -10.23
CA THR A 267 18.30 8.56 -11.44
C THR A 267 16.97 9.30 -11.29
N PRO A 268 16.78 10.45 -11.98
CA PRO A 268 15.49 11.13 -12.00
C PRO A 268 14.40 10.29 -12.68
N ASP A 269 13.14 10.41 -12.27
CA ASP A 269 12.00 9.84 -13.04
C ASP A 269 11.69 10.66 -14.30
N GLY A 270 12.11 11.93 -14.30
CA GLY A 270 11.87 12.87 -15.36
C GLY A 270 12.42 14.25 -15.07
N TYR A 271 12.12 15.19 -15.95
CA TYR A 271 12.55 16.57 -15.89
C TYR A 271 11.37 17.50 -16.13
N LEU A 272 11.38 18.63 -15.44
CA LEU A 272 10.53 19.76 -15.75
C LEU A 272 11.34 20.76 -16.60
N ILE A 273 10.85 21.06 -17.79
CA ILE A 273 11.46 22.04 -18.70
C ILE A 273 10.57 23.27 -18.74
N LYS A 274 11.09 24.42 -18.30
CA LYS A 274 10.40 25.72 -18.38
C LYS A 274 11.06 26.61 -19.41
N ALA A 275 10.26 27.29 -20.22
CA ALA A 275 10.73 28.25 -21.22
C ALA A 275 10.06 29.62 -21.01
N SER A 276 10.73 30.68 -21.47
CA SER A 276 10.14 32.02 -21.55
C SER A 276 10.63 32.77 -22.78
N ASP A 277 9.72 33.52 -23.42
CA ASP A 277 10.02 34.37 -24.57
C ASP A 277 10.57 35.75 -24.16
N THR A 278 10.67 36.00 -22.86
CA THR A 278 11.03 37.31 -22.28
C THR A 278 12.41 37.30 -21.62
N GLY A 279 12.75 36.26 -20.85
CA GLY A 279 14.03 36.16 -20.16
C GLY A 279 14.08 35.02 -19.15
N PHE A 280 15.28 34.71 -18.63
CA PHE A 280 15.40 33.75 -17.53
C PHE A 280 14.67 34.22 -16.26
N GLY A 281 14.73 35.53 -15.95
CA GLY A 281 14.16 36.07 -14.72
C GLY A 281 12.62 36.07 -14.65
N THR A 282 11.93 35.65 -15.71
CA THR A 282 10.47 35.45 -15.72
C THR A 282 10.07 34.00 -15.47
N ILE A 283 11.03 33.08 -15.39
CA ILE A 283 10.79 31.70 -14.99
C ILE A 283 10.73 31.67 -13.45
N THR A 284 9.63 31.15 -12.91
CA THR A 284 9.47 30.93 -11.47
C THR A 284 9.97 29.54 -11.08
N ASP A 285 10.44 29.40 -9.85
CA ASP A 285 10.79 28.09 -9.31
C ASP A 285 9.53 27.22 -9.19
N PRO A 286 9.63 25.90 -9.45
CA PRO A 286 8.53 24.98 -9.19
C PRO A 286 8.30 24.86 -7.68
N ALA A 287 7.06 24.55 -7.30
CA ALA A 287 6.71 24.23 -5.92
C ALA A 287 6.61 22.72 -5.76
N ASP A 288 7.17 22.19 -4.67
CA ASP A 288 7.01 20.78 -4.31
C ASP A 288 5.53 20.41 -4.24
N THR A 289 5.20 19.16 -4.59
CA THR A 289 3.85 18.56 -4.55
C THR A 289 2.80 19.12 -5.51
N ASN A 290 3.11 20.17 -6.28
CA ASN A 290 2.20 20.75 -7.27
C ASN A 290 2.82 20.73 -8.67
N PRO A 291 2.54 19.71 -9.51
CA PRO A 291 3.12 19.61 -10.86
C PRO A 291 2.72 20.81 -11.73
N GLU A 292 3.65 21.28 -12.54
CA GLU A 292 3.37 22.35 -13.51
C GLU A 292 2.49 21.80 -14.64
N ALA A 293 1.54 22.61 -15.09
CA ALA A 293 0.67 22.24 -16.19
C ALA A 293 1.45 22.15 -17.51
N GLU A 294 1.16 21.14 -18.31
CA GLU A 294 1.74 20.99 -19.65
C GLU A 294 1.31 22.14 -20.57
N ASP A 295 2.31 22.84 -21.10
CA ASP A 295 2.18 23.90 -22.06
C ASP A 295 3.38 23.89 -23.01
N THR A 296 3.13 23.53 -24.26
CA THR A 296 4.14 23.50 -25.32
C THR A 296 4.14 24.77 -26.20
N ASP A 297 3.25 25.73 -25.97
CA ASP A 297 3.08 26.93 -26.79
C ASP A 297 3.53 28.20 -26.06
N ILE A 298 4.69 28.74 -26.43
CA ILE A 298 5.28 29.92 -25.78
C ILE A 298 4.65 31.25 -26.23
N SER A 299 3.54 31.21 -26.98
CA SER A 299 2.88 32.39 -27.54
C SER A 299 2.42 33.40 -26.48
N ASP A 300 2.18 32.96 -25.23
CA ASP A 300 1.78 33.80 -24.11
C ASP A 300 2.97 34.32 -23.27
N GLY A 301 4.19 33.86 -23.59
CA GLY A 301 5.46 34.31 -23.03
C GLY A 301 6.12 33.34 -22.05
N ILE A 302 5.44 32.26 -21.67
CA ILE A 302 5.97 31.17 -20.85
C ILE A 302 5.56 29.82 -21.45
N ALA A 303 6.23 28.75 -21.06
CA ALA A 303 5.83 27.38 -21.39
C ALA A 303 6.45 26.44 -20.35
N ALA A 304 5.83 25.29 -20.11
CA ALA A 304 6.31 24.28 -19.16
C ALA A 304 5.97 22.88 -19.68
N LEU A 305 6.92 21.95 -19.61
CA LEU A 305 6.70 20.58 -20.06
C LEU A 305 7.33 19.60 -19.07
N ASN A 306 6.57 18.62 -18.58
CA ASN A 306 7.13 17.51 -17.82
C ASN A 306 7.49 16.37 -18.78
N VAL A 307 8.72 15.91 -18.72
CA VAL A 307 9.24 14.85 -19.60
C VAL A 307 9.79 13.70 -18.78
N LEU A 308 9.52 12.47 -19.21
CA LEU A 308 10.10 11.29 -18.59
C LEU A 308 11.61 11.21 -18.87
N GLN A 309 12.35 10.58 -17.96
CA GLN A 309 13.71 10.15 -18.25
C GLN A 309 13.70 9.23 -19.50
N GLY A 310 14.71 9.37 -20.35
CA GLY A 310 14.83 8.67 -21.63
C GLY A 310 14.26 9.45 -22.83
N ALA A 311 13.63 10.61 -22.61
CA ALA A 311 13.11 11.43 -23.70
C ALA A 311 14.24 12.10 -24.51
N GLU A 312 15.22 12.72 -23.83
CA GLU A 312 16.40 13.41 -24.39
C GLU A 312 16.16 14.52 -25.44
N GLU A 313 14.92 14.74 -25.89
CA GLU A 313 14.52 15.79 -26.83
C GLU A 313 13.07 16.30 -26.60
N VAL A 314 12.84 17.62 -26.75
CA VAL A 314 11.50 18.24 -26.80
C VAL A 314 11.44 19.39 -27.80
N SER A 315 10.24 19.85 -28.15
CA SER A 315 10.05 21.11 -28.87
C SER A 315 8.95 21.99 -28.27
N PHE A 316 9.20 23.30 -28.20
CA PHE A 316 8.18 24.32 -27.97
C PHE A 316 7.81 25.04 -29.28
N SER A 317 6.54 25.41 -29.45
CA SER A 317 6.05 26.21 -30.58
C SER A 317 5.77 27.66 -30.17
N GLY A 318 5.75 28.61 -31.13
CA GLY A 318 5.37 30.02 -30.90
C GLY A 318 5.51 30.95 -32.10
#